data_AF-A0A2T0AY29-F1
#
_entry.id   AF-A0A2T0AY29-F1
#
_cell.length_a   1.000
_cell.length_b   1.000
_cell.length_c   1.000
_cell.angle_alpha   90.00
_cell.angle_beta   90.00
_cell.angle_gamma   90.00
#
_symmetry.space_group_name_H-M   'P 1'
#
loop_
_entity.id
_entity.type
_entity.pdbx_description
1 polymer ?
#
loop_
_entity_poly.entity_id
_entity_poly.type
_entity_poly.pdbx_seq_one_letter_code
_entity_poly.pdbx_strand_id
1 'polypeptide(L)' 'MVNFMRNEKMYQLRRERGLTQKKVAMAVGITQSAYAMIERGRRYPRKDTMKKLADFFGLTVDELFFDEN' A
#
# COMPACT_ATOMS: atom_id res chain seq x y z
N MET A 1 22.86 -1.36 0.62
CA MET A 1 21.70 -0.80 -0.10
C MET A 1 20.53 -1.74 0.16
N VAL A 2 19.57 -1.38 1.01
CA VAL A 2 18.40 -2.25 1.25
C VAL A 2 17.54 -2.21 -0.02
N ASN A 3 17.45 -3.33 -0.72
CA ASN A 3 16.66 -3.43 -1.94
C ASN A 3 15.21 -3.66 -1.52
N PHE A 4 14.42 -2.60 -1.43
CA PHE A 4 13.02 -2.74 -1.07
C PHE A 4 12.24 -3.30 -2.26
N MET A 5 11.65 -4.48 -2.07
CA MET A 5 10.75 -5.10 -3.05
C MET A 5 9.40 -4.38 -3.06
N ARG A 6 8.78 -4.27 -4.23
CA ARG A 6 7.42 -3.73 -4.39
C ARG A 6 6.46 -4.55 -3.53
N ASN A 7 5.50 -3.89 -2.89
CA ASN A 7 4.39 -4.58 -2.23
C ASN A 7 3.46 -5.12 -3.33
N GLU A 8 3.70 -6.37 -3.75
CA GLU A 8 2.97 -7.01 -4.85
C GLU A 8 1.49 -7.18 -4.54
N LYS A 9 1.13 -7.47 -3.28
CA LYS A 9 -0.26 -7.63 -2.85
C LYS A 9 -1.05 -6.33 -3.01
N MET A 10 -0.51 -5.22 -2.52
CA MET A 10 -1.12 -3.90 -2.68
C MET A 10 -1.22 -3.49 -4.16
N TYR A 11 -0.21 -3.82 -4.96
CA TYR A 11 -0.23 -3.59 -6.40
C TYR A 11 -1.35 -4.39 -7.10
N GLN A 12 -1.46 -5.69 -6.82
CA GLN A 12 -2.47 -6.59 -7.39
C GLN A 12 -3.89 -6.13 -7.02
N LEU A 13 -4.17 -5.95 -5.73
CA LEU A 13 -5.48 -5.52 -5.24
C LEU A 13 -5.92 -4.19 -5.86
N ARG A 14 -4.99 -3.23 -6.02
CA ARG A 14 -5.30 -1.97 -6.69
C ARG A 14 -5.68 -2.19 -8.15
N ARG A 15 -4.97 -3.05 -8.87
CA ARG A 15 -5.20 -3.33 -10.30
C ARG A 15 -6.49 -4.10 -10.52
N GLU A 16 -6.78 -5.11 -9.70
CA GLU A 16 -8.02 -5.89 -9.73
C GLU A 16 -9.26 -5.00 -9.50
N ARG A 17 -9.15 -4.00 -8.62
CA ARG A 17 -10.21 -3.02 -8.38
C ARG A 17 -10.28 -1.89 -9.43
N GLY A 18 -9.43 -1.91 -10.46
CA GLY A 18 -9.38 -0.86 -11.49
C GLY A 18 -9.00 0.53 -10.95
N LEU A 19 -8.24 0.59 -9.85
CA LEU A 19 -7.92 1.82 -9.15
C LEU A 19 -6.58 2.41 -9.61
N THR A 20 -6.53 3.75 -9.71
CA THR A 20 -5.27 4.46 -9.88
C THR A 20 -4.61 4.68 -8.52
N GLN A 21 -3.29 4.89 -8.49
CA GLN A 21 -2.57 5.25 -7.26
C GLN A 21 -3.15 6.51 -6.61
N LYS A 22 -3.59 7.49 -7.43
CA LYS A 22 -4.25 8.71 -6.97
C LYS A 22 -5.57 8.41 -6.25
N LYS A 23 -6.40 7.49 -6.77
CA LYS A 23 -7.68 7.12 -6.14
C LYS A 23 -7.46 6.49 -4.76
N VAL A 24 -6.50 5.57 -4.63
CA VAL A 24 -6.19 4.95 -3.32
C VAL A 24 -5.65 6.00 -2.36
N ALA A 25 -4.70 6.82 -2.80
CA ALA A 25 -4.10 7.87 -1.98
C ALA A 25 -5.15 8.85 -1.44
N MET A 26 -6.10 9.28 -2.28
CA MET A 26 -7.21 10.13 -1.86
C MET A 26 -8.11 9.44 -0.83
N ALA A 27 -8.45 8.17 -1.04
CA ALA A 27 -9.31 7.41 -0.12
C ALA A 27 -8.68 7.23 1.26
N VAL A 28 -7.35 7.06 1.34
CA VAL A 28 -6.64 6.85 2.61
C VAL A 28 -6.01 8.14 3.18
N GLY A 29 -6.28 9.29 2.56
CA GLY A 29 -5.84 10.60 3.06
C GLY A 29 -4.33 10.84 3.00
N ILE A 30 -3.65 10.36 1.96
CA ILE A 30 -2.21 10.60 1.71
C ILE A 30 -1.97 11.16 0.30
N THR A 31 -0.75 11.62 0.04
CA THR A 31 -0.38 12.06 -1.31
C THR A 31 -0.21 10.88 -2.26
N GLN A 32 -0.47 11.08 -3.55
CA GLN A 32 -0.19 10.06 -4.58
C GLN A 32 1.27 9.61 -4.56
N SER A 33 2.21 10.54 -4.35
CA SER A 33 3.64 10.23 -4.26
C SER A 33 3.97 9.35 -3.05
N ALA A 34 3.34 9.60 -1.89
CA ALA A 34 3.50 8.76 -0.71
C ALA A 34 3.00 7.35 -0.98
N TYR A 35 1.80 7.20 -1.53
CA TYR A 35 1.26 5.89 -1.93
C TYR A 35 2.18 5.18 -2.92
N ALA A 36 2.68 5.87 -3.96
CA ALA A 36 3.55 5.27 -4.97
C ALA A 36 4.90 4.81 -4.39
N MET A 37 5.47 5.53 -3.42
CA MET A 37 6.68 5.09 -2.72
C MET A 37 6.42 3.87 -1.84
N ILE A 38 5.27 3.83 -1.15
CA ILE A 38 4.86 2.66 -0.36
C ILE A 38 4.66 1.44 -1.26
N GLU A 39 3.92 1.61 -2.37
CA GLU A 39 3.65 0.52 -3.31
C GLU A 39 4.94 -0.05 -3.89
N ARG A 40 5.88 0.80 -4.29
CA ARG A 40 7.18 0.35 -4.82
C ARG A 40 8.16 -0.13 -3.74
N GLY A 41 7.74 -0.25 -2.48
CA GLY A 41 8.61 -0.61 -1.35
C GLY A 41 9.59 0.47 -0.92
N ARG A 42 9.70 1.59 -1.66
CA ARG A 42 10.68 2.66 -1.41
C ARG A 42 10.45 3.42 -0.10
N ARG A 43 9.29 3.26 0.52
CA ARG A 43 8.96 3.89 1.80
C ARG A 43 8.13 2.96 2.67
N TYR A 44 8.59 2.76 3.90
CA TYR A 44 7.78 2.11 4.92
C TYR A 44 6.78 3.10 5.55
N PRO A 45 5.46 2.85 5.51
CA PRO A 45 4.45 3.74 6.05
C PRO A 45 4.42 3.77 7.60
N ARG A 46 3.83 4.83 8.17
CA ARG A 46 3.56 4.89 9.63
C ARG A 46 2.37 4.00 9.99
N LYS A 47 2.23 3.64 11.27
CA LYS A 47 1.14 2.79 11.79
C LYS A 47 -0.26 3.24 11.34
N ASP A 48 -0.55 4.53 11.42
CA ASP A 48 -1.83 5.09 10.96
C ASP A 48 -2.08 4.86 9.45
N THR A 49 -1.07 5.08 8.61
CA THR A 49 -1.17 4.83 7.16
C THR A 49 -1.28 3.34 6.85
N MET A 50 -0.57 2.47 7.58
CA MET A 50 -0.70 1.02 7.44
C MET A 50 -2.14 0.57 7.72
N LYS A 51 -2.71 1.04 8.83
CA LYS A 51 -4.10 0.73 9.20
C LYS A 51 -5.09 1.21 8.14
N LYS A 52 -4.98 2.46 7.68
CA LYS A 52 -5.86 3.00 6.63
C LYS A 52 -5.77 2.24 5.31
N LEU A 53 -4.58 1.80 4.92
CA LEU A 53 -4.39 0.98 3.71
C LEU A 53 -4.99 -0.41 3.88
N ALA A 54 -4.75 -1.05 5.03
CA ALA A 54 -5.32 -2.35 5.38
C ALA A 54 -6.86 -2.31 5.37
N ASP A 55 -7.45 -1.33 6.06
CA ASP A 55 -8.90 -1.09 6.10
C ASP A 55 -9.46 -0.83 4.69
N PHE A 56 -8.78 -0.03 3.87
CA PHE A 56 -9.20 0.24 2.49
C PHE A 56 -9.21 -1.03 1.63
N PHE A 57 -8.20 -1.89 1.80
CA PHE A 57 -8.10 -3.15 1.08
C PHE A 57 -8.91 -4.29 1.71
N GLY A 58 -9.52 -4.09 2.88
CA GLY A 58 -10.28 -5.13 3.58
C GLY A 58 -9.39 -6.27 4.09
N LEU A 59 -8.15 -5.94 4.46
CA LEU A 59 -7.16 -6.87 5.01
C LEU A 59 -6.71 -6.37 6.39
N THR A 60 -6.06 -7.23 7.15
CA THR A 60 -5.26 -6.84 8.31
C THR A 60 -3.95 -6.18 7.88
N VAL A 61 -3.30 -5.47 8.80
CA VAL A 61 -1.97 -4.89 8.55
C VAL A 61 -0.96 -5.99 8.25
N ASP A 62 -1.06 -7.13 8.94
CA ASP A 62 -0.17 -8.27 8.76
C ASP A 62 -0.32 -8.88 7.38
N GLU A 63 -1.55 -9.16 6.94
CA GLU A 63 -1.81 -9.68 5.60
C GLU A 63 -1.33 -8.75 4.48
N LEU A 64 -1.30 -7.43 4.70
CA LEU A 64 -0.92 -6.46 3.67
C LEU A 64 0.58 -6.13 3.65
N PHE A 65 1.26 -6.17 4.80
CA PHE A 65 2.64 -5.69 4.93
C PHE A 65 3.67 -6.73 5.39
N PHE A 66 3.22 -7.80 6.05
CA PHE A 66 4.11 -8.77 6.71
C PHE A 66 3.87 -10.21 6.27
N ASP A 67 2.87 -10.45 5.42
CA ASP A 67 2.62 -11.74 4.80
C ASP A 67 3.76 -12.07 3.82
N GLU A 68 4.74 -12.83 4.33
CA GLU A 68 5.79 -13.45 3.54
C GLU A 68 5.19 -14.69 2.88
N ASN A 69 4.88 -14.58 1.59
CA ASN A 69 4.62 -15.75 0.76
C ASN A 69 5.95 -16.42 0.39
#